data_AF-A0A8H9KZT0-F1
#
_entry.id   AF-A0A8H9KZT0-F1
#
_cell.length_a   1.000
_cell.length_b   1.000
_cell.length_c   1.000
_cell.angle_alpha   90.00
_cell.angle_beta   90.00
_cell.angle_gamma   90.00
#
_symmetry.space_group_name_H-M   'P 1'
#
loop_
_entity.id
_entity.type
_entity.pdbx_description
1 polymer ?
#
loop_
_entity_poly.entity_id
_entity_poly.type
_entity_poly.pdbx_seq_one_letter_code
_entity_poly.pdbx_strand_id
1 'polypeptide(L)'
;MAKRTTTPAELAARLHTDVDDVLLMLWDADLNYPRGPHSIIRAQDVAVAERCCGLAAARERLLVAFWERHFDFDRAQFQDYASTLGIHIGPDARRLPKGALAKLDRATTTKSPALSSRDGAVAKAQTPFVWQERGNRRDALTYLSADDIFEIHMSIADDFADSPDPISPAGVRDQALLESAAARPEAGLGDIRKYPTVQMAAAALMHSVVHNHAFFNGNKRTGLVSMLSFLDANGFVLTTNEEELFRWTIRVAKHGLNHENYAGDLADIEVQAMTGWLVEHSRLIDHTNRIITAGQLQKRLTLMGCEVQQSGTKIRITRSVSTSYARWRKVKARTLGYSIPYGGEGRQVSRANLRELRRNLQLTEEHGYDSAAFFGTDKTPTDDFISRYRKTLNRLAKV
;
A
#
# COMPACT_ATOMS: atom_id res chain seq x y z
N MET A 1 -27.91 32.92 0.87
CA MET A 1 -27.73 31.72 0.02
C MET A 1 -26.89 30.72 0.80
N ALA A 2 -27.40 29.51 1.04
CA ALA A 2 -26.62 28.47 1.72
C ALA A 2 -25.35 28.19 0.89
N LYS A 3 -24.19 28.18 1.53
CA LYS A 3 -22.93 27.87 0.86
C LYS A 3 -22.99 26.40 0.40
N ARG A 4 -23.01 26.17 -0.91
CA ARG A 4 -23.11 24.84 -1.52
C ARG A 4 -21.92 23.99 -1.07
N THR A 5 -22.19 22.89 -0.38
CA THR A 5 -21.22 21.83 -0.06
C THR A 5 -21.40 20.67 -1.05
N THR A 6 -20.41 19.78 -1.16
CA THR A 6 -20.52 18.54 -1.93
C THR A 6 -19.71 17.43 -1.26
N THR A 7 -19.78 16.20 -1.78
CA THR A 7 -19.02 15.04 -1.29
C THR A 7 -18.29 14.32 -2.44
N PRO A 8 -17.23 13.55 -2.17
CA PRO A 8 -16.58 12.72 -3.18
C PRO A 8 -17.55 11.79 -3.91
N ALA A 9 -18.53 11.20 -3.22
CA ALA A 9 -19.55 10.35 -3.83
C ALA A 9 -20.45 11.13 -4.82
N GLU A 10 -20.83 12.36 -4.49
CA GLU A 10 -21.60 13.20 -5.41
C GLU A 10 -20.79 13.62 -6.65
N LEU A 11 -19.50 13.92 -6.46
CA LEU A 11 -18.59 14.22 -7.57
C LEU A 11 -18.39 12.99 -8.45
N ALA A 12 -18.20 11.81 -7.86
CA ALA A 12 -18.01 10.55 -8.57
C ALA A 12 -19.26 10.18 -9.40
N ALA A 13 -20.44 10.30 -8.80
CA ALA A 13 -21.71 10.10 -9.50
C ALA A 13 -21.89 11.06 -10.69
N ARG A 14 -21.44 12.32 -10.56
CA ARG A 14 -21.49 13.31 -11.65
C ARG A 14 -20.47 13.03 -12.76
N LEU A 15 -19.35 12.39 -12.42
CA LEU A 15 -18.29 12.05 -13.36
C LEU A 15 -18.46 10.68 -13.99
N HIS A 16 -19.42 9.87 -13.51
CA HIS A 16 -19.55 8.46 -13.86
C HIS A 16 -18.24 7.68 -13.65
N THR A 17 -17.51 8.04 -12.59
CA THR A 17 -16.24 7.42 -12.20
C THR A 17 -16.34 6.85 -10.79
N ASP A 18 -15.35 6.07 -10.39
CA ASP A 18 -15.30 5.51 -9.06
C ASP A 18 -14.92 6.57 -8.00
N VAL A 19 -15.43 6.42 -6.78
CA VAL A 19 -15.20 7.37 -5.68
C VAL A 19 -13.71 7.60 -5.42
N ASP A 20 -12.89 6.57 -5.59
CA ASP A 20 -11.47 6.71 -5.27
C ASP A 20 -10.70 7.43 -6.37
N ASP A 21 -11.20 7.48 -7.60
CA ASP A 21 -10.62 8.34 -8.64
C ASP A 21 -10.80 9.81 -8.25
N VAL A 22 -12.00 10.14 -7.76
CA VAL A 22 -12.28 11.48 -7.23
C VAL A 22 -11.41 11.78 -6.02
N LEU A 23 -11.29 10.86 -5.07
CA LEU A 23 -10.44 11.07 -3.90
C LEU A 23 -8.97 11.29 -4.30
N LEU A 24 -8.44 10.52 -5.25
CA LEU A 24 -7.10 10.72 -5.79
C LEU A 24 -6.94 12.11 -6.42
N MET A 25 -7.87 12.52 -7.29
CA MET A 25 -7.85 13.85 -7.92
C MET A 25 -7.88 14.98 -6.88
N LEU A 26 -8.68 14.83 -5.83
CA LEU A 26 -8.76 15.80 -4.74
C LEU A 26 -7.44 15.89 -3.97
N TRP A 27 -6.81 14.75 -3.67
CA TRP A 27 -5.52 14.71 -2.97
C TRP A 27 -4.38 15.28 -3.81
N ASP A 28 -4.39 15.06 -5.12
CA ASP A 28 -3.42 15.66 -6.06
C ASP A 28 -3.57 17.18 -6.16
N ALA A 29 -4.74 17.70 -5.82
CA ALA A 29 -5.03 19.12 -5.69
C ALA A 29 -4.86 19.66 -4.26
N ASP A 30 -4.12 18.95 -3.40
CA ASP A 30 -3.86 19.27 -1.98
C ASP A 30 -5.09 19.30 -1.06
N LEU A 31 -6.26 18.83 -1.52
CA LEU A 31 -7.46 18.67 -0.69
C LEU A 31 -7.42 17.35 0.07
N ASN A 32 -6.56 17.26 1.08
CA ASN A 32 -6.21 16.01 1.77
C ASN A 32 -7.18 15.57 2.89
N TYR A 33 -8.17 16.38 3.24
CA TYR A 33 -9.09 16.11 4.36
C TYR A 33 -10.30 15.21 4.03
N PRO A 34 -10.83 15.12 2.79
CA PRO A 34 -11.82 14.11 2.44
C PRO A 34 -11.17 12.72 2.47
N ARG A 35 -11.71 11.82 3.29
CA ARG A 35 -11.14 10.48 3.55
C ARG A 35 -12.03 9.32 3.10
N GLY A 36 -13.12 9.62 2.41
CA GLY A 36 -14.11 8.63 2.00
C GLY A 36 -15.32 9.27 1.32
N PRO A 37 -16.23 8.45 0.78
CA PRO A 37 -17.31 8.85 -0.12
C PRO A 37 -18.17 9.99 0.41
N HIS A 38 -18.49 9.98 1.70
CA HIS A 38 -19.40 10.93 2.34
C HIS A 38 -18.68 12.06 3.09
N SER A 39 -17.37 12.22 2.89
CA SER A 39 -16.63 13.32 3.52
C SER A 39 -17.09 14.66 2.96
N ILE A 40 -17.51 15.58 3.83
CA ILE A 40 -17.99 16.90 3.39
C ILE A 40 -16.82 17.72 2.85
N ILE A 41 -16.88 18.12 1.59
CA ILE A 41 -15.99 19.11 0.99
C ILE A 41 -16.49 20.49 1.41
N ARG A 42 -15.61 21.24 2.08
CA ARG A 42 -15.89 22.59 2.60
C ARG A 42 -16.30 23.48 1.43
N ALA A 43 -17.30 24.32 1.63
CA ALA A 43 -17.83 25.16 0.56
C ALA A 43 -16.78 26.06 -0.15
N GLN A 44 -15.72 26.45 0.55
CA GLN A 44 -14.60 27.20 -0.03
C GLN A 44 -13.76 26.38 -1.03
N ASP A 45 -13.71 25.06 -0.85
CA ASP A 45 -12.88 24.15 -1.65
C ASP A 45 -13.67 23.51 -2.79
N VAL A 46 -15.00 23.64 -2.83
CA VAL A 46 -15.86 23.02 -3.86
C VAL A 46 -15.44 23.43 -5.27
N ALA A 47 -15.05 24.69 -5.50
CA ALA A 47 -14.61 25.14 -6.82
C ALA A 47 -13.23 24.58 -7.22
N VAL A 48 -12.38 24.23 -6.24
CA VAL A 48 -11.11 23.55 -6.49
C VAL A 48 -11.37 22.08 -6.78
N ALA A 49 -12.21 21.45 -5.96
CA ALA A 49 -12.68 20.07 -6.13
C ALA A 49 -13.30 19.83 -7.51
N GLU A 50 -14.26 20.66 -7.93
CA GLU A 50 -14.88 20.54 -9.25
C GLU A 50 -13.84 20.70 -10.38
N ARG A 51 -12.93 21.68 -10.28
CA ARG A 51 -11.91 21.90 -11.32
C ARG A 51 -10.91 20.74 -11.43
N CYS A 52 -10.37 20.24 -10.32
CA CYS A 52 -9.40 19.14 -10.36
C CYS A 52 -10.03 17.83 -10.86
N CYS A 53 -11.33 17.64 -10.62
CA CYS A 53 -12.11 16.54 -11.16
C CYS A 53 -12.51 16.72 -12.63
N GLY A 54 -12.08 17.80 -13.31
CA GLY A 54 -12.46 18.07 -14.70
C GLY A 54 -13.93 18.49 -14.88
N LEU A 55 -14.65 18.81 -13.79
CA LEU A 55 -15.99 19.38 -13.87
C LEU A 55 -15.85 20.86 -14.23
N ALA A 56 -16.30 21.22 -15.43
CA ALA A 56 -16.35 22.61 -15.87
C ALA A 56 -17.11 23.47 -14.86
N ALA A 57 -16.55 24.65 -14.59
CA ALA A 57 -17.13 25.57 -13.62
C ALA A 57 -18.56 25.92 -14.04
N ALA A 58 -19.46 26.19 -13.08
CA ALA A 58 -20.85 26.55 -13.38
C ALA A 58 -20.98 27.72 -14.38
N ARG A 59 -19.97 28.60 -14.45
CA ARG A 59 -19.90 29.71 -15.41
C ARG A 59 -19.50 29.27 -16.83
N GLU A 60 -18.68 28.24 -16.96
CA GLU A 60 -18.27 27.66 -18.24
C GLU A 60 -19.40 26.83 -18.85
N ARG A 61 -20.14 26.09 -18.02
CA ARG A 61 -21.34 25.33 -18.44
C ARG A 61 -22.49 26.21 -18.91
N LEU A 62 -22.44 27.52 -18.69
CA LEU A 62 -23.38 28.48 -19.28
C LEU A 62 -23.02 28.86 -20.71
N LEU A 63 -21.84 28.49 -21.22
CA LEU A 63 -21.43 28.79 -22.59
C LEU A 63 -21.96 27.73 -23.54
N VAL A 64 -22.45 28.15 -24.70
CA VAL A 64 -22.90 27.20 -25.74
C VAL A 64 -21.70 26.39 -26.27
N ALA A 65 -20.55 27.03 -26.46
CA ALA A 65 -19.30 26.38 -26.88
C ALA A 65 -18.77 25.32 -25.91
N PHE A 66 -19.20 25.32 -24.64
CA PHE A 66 -18.88 24.21 -23.75
C PHE A 66 -19.64 22.95 -24.16
N TRP A 67 -20.94 23.08 -24.43
CA TRP A 67 -21.81 21.93 -24.74
C TRP A 67 -21.63 21.41 -26.17
N GLU A 68 -21.33 22.29 -27.13
CA GLU A 68 -20.87 21.88 -28.47
C GLU A 68 -19.65 20.96 -28.36
N ARG A 69 -18.64 21.36 -27.57
CA ARG A 69 -17.46 20.51 -27.32
C ARG A 69 -17.78 19.27 -26.48
N HIS A 70 -18.72 19.36 -25.55
CA HIS A 70 -19.05 18.25 -24.65
C HIS A 70 -19.77 17.10 -25.37
N PHE A 71 -20.66 17.43 -26.32
CA PHE A 71 -21.40 16.45 -27.11
C PHE A 71 -20.76 16.16 -28.48
N ASP A 72 -19.66 16.84 -28.80
CA ASP A 72 -19.02 16.82 -30.12
C ASP A 72 -19.99 17.19 -31.26
N PHE A 73 -20.77 18.24 -31.03
CA PHE A 73 -21.74 18.77 -31.97
C PHE A 73 -21.23 20.07 -32.59
N ASP A 74 -21.45 20.22 -33.89
CA ASP A 74 -21.44 21.54 -34.50
C ASP A 74 -22.64 22.38 -34.02
N ARG A 75 -22.65 23.67 -34.38
CA ARG A 75 -23.69 24.61 -33.95
C ARG A 75 -25.10 24.14 -34.31
N ALA A 76 -25.30 23.60 -35.52
CA ALA A 76 -26.61 23.20 -36.00
C ALA A 76 -27.07 21.92 -35.29
N GLN A 77 -26.19 20.94 -35.15
CA GLN A 77 -26.42 19.70 -34.41
C GLN A 77 -26.79 19.98 -32.95
N PHE A 78 -26.07 20.90 -32.29
CA PHE A 78 -26.38 21.25 -30.91
C PHE A 78 -27.71 22.01 -30.79
N GLN A 79 -28.06 22.88 -31.74
CA GLN A 79 -29.36 23.55 -31.78
C GLN A 79 -30.51 22.56 -31.94
N ASP A 80 -30.35 21.56 -32.80
CA ASP A 80 -31.38 20.54 -33.04
C ASP A 80 -31.56 19.66 -31.81
N TYR A 81 -30.46 19.17 -31.23
CA TYR A 81 -30.48 18.43 -29.96
C TYR A 81 -31.09 19.24 -28.81
N ALA A 82 -30.68 20.50 -28.64
CA ALA A 82 -31.23 21.39 -27.61
C ALA A 82 -32.74 21.63 -27.82
N SER A 83 -33.19 21.70 -29.07
CA SER A 83 -34.61 21.83 -29.41
C SER A 83 -35.42 20.61 -29.00
N THR A 84 -34.87 19.39 -29.08
CA THR A 84 -35.53 18.18 -28.54
C THR A 84 -35.76 18.25 -27.03
N LEU A 85 -34.93 19.01 -26.31
CA LEU A 85 -35.06 19.28 -24.87
C LEU A 85 -35.93 20.52 -24.56
N GLY A 86 -36.52 21.14 -25.59
CA GLY A 86 -37.29 22.38 -25.48
C GLY A 86 -36.41 23.56 -25.05
N ILE A 87 -35.19 23.65 -25.60
CA ILE A 87 -34.24 24.75 -25.40
C ILE A 87 -33.99 25.40 -26.76
N HIS A 88 -34.41 26.66 -26.92
CA HIS A 88 -34.13 27.41 -28.13
C HIS A 88 -32.82 28.20 -27.99
N ILE A 89 -31.86 27.91 -28.86
CA ILE A 89 -30.54 28.55 -28.88
C ILE A 89 -30.41 29.29 -30.21
N GLY A 90 -30.18 30.60 -30.15
CA GLY A 90 -29.97 31.41 -31.37
C GLY A 90 -28.66 31.04 -32.09
N PRO A 91 -28.55 31.30 -33.41
CA PRO A 91 -27.40 30.92 -34.23
C PRO A 91 -26.07 31.44 -33.67
N ASP A 92 -26.05 32.68 -33.16
CA ASP A 92 -24.84 33.32 -32.60
C ASP A 92 -24.82 33.35 -31.07
N ALA A 93 -25.70 32.58 -30.41
CA ALA A 93 -25.81 32.63 -28.96
C ALA A 93 -24.54 32.08 -28.29
N ARG A 94 -23.83 32.94 -27.55
CA ARG A 94 -22.63 32.54 -26.78
C ARG A 94 -22.96 31.89 -25.45
N ARG A 95 -24.14 32.20 -24.87
CA ARG A 95 -24.59 31.69 -23.58
C ARG A 95 -25.95 31.02 -23.67
N LEU A 96 -26.15 30.03 -22.81
CA LEU A 96 -27.41 29.33 -22.67
C LEU A 96 -28.52 30.24 -22.12
N PRO A 97 -29.77 30.02 -22.57
CA PRO A 97 -30.94 30.68 -21.98
C PRO A 97 -31.10 30.36 -20.49
N LYS A 98 -31.77 31.25 -19.76
CA LYS A 98 -32.07 31.04 -18.34
C LYS A 98 -32.88 29.73 -18.16
N GLY A 99 -32.41 28.85 -17.27
CA GLY A 99 -33.05 27.56 -17.00
C GLY A 99 -32.68 26.41 -17.94
N ALA A 100 -31.95 26.67 -19.04
CA ALA A 100 -31.52 25.64 -19.98
C ALA A 100 -30.46 24.69 -19.39
N LEU A 101 -29.58 25.18 -18.52
CA LEU A 101 -28.53 24.39 -17.88
C LEU A 101 -29.08 23.16 -17.15
N ALA A 102 -30.16 23.34 -16.36
CA ALA A 102 -30.75 22.24 -15.60
C ALA A 102 -31.39 21.16 -16.49
N LYS A 103 -31.81 21.52 -17.71
CA LYS A 103 -32.36 20.56 -18.68
C LYS A 103 -31.24 19.76 -19.36
N LEU A 104 -30.15 20.42 -19.74
CA LEU A 104 -28.96 19.76 -20.30
C LEU A 104 -28.31 18.82 -19.28
N ASP A 105 -28.18 19.24 -18.02
CA ASP A 105 -27.65 18.43 -16.93
C ASP A 105 -28.49 17.16 -16.66
N ARG A 106 -29.82 17.24 -16.83
CA ARG A 106 -30.68 16.05 -16.73
C ARG A 106 -30.50 15.12 -17.91
N ALA A 107 -30.35 15.66 -19.12
CA ALA A 107 -30.16 14.88 -20.33
C ALA A 107 -28.86 14.06 -20.29
N THR A 108 -27.76 14.65 -19.81
CA THR A 108 -26.50 13.92 -19.58
C THR A 108 -26.63 12.79 -18.56
N THR A 109 -27.56 12.92 -17.61
CA THR A 109 -27.77 11.91 -16.53
C THR A 109 -28.66 10.75 -16.97
N THR A 110 -29.51 10.92 -17.99
CA THR A 110 -30.58 9.95 -18.31
C THR A 110 -30.39 9.13 -19.59
N LYS A 111 -29.51 9.52 -20.51
CA LYS A 111 -29.11 8.73 -21.69
C LYS A 111 -27.79 9.28 -22.22
N SER A 112 -26.70 8.50 -22.14
CA SER A 112 -25.54 8.74 -23.02
C SER A 112 -25.93 8.30 -24.44
N PRO A 113 -25.81 9.15 -25.47
CA PRO A 113 -25.88 8.68 -26.83
C PRO A 113 -24.65 7.79 -27.07
N ALA A 114 -24.89 6.52 -27.37
CA ALA A 114 -23.88 5.67 -27.96
C ALA A 114 -23.53 6.23 -29.33
N LEU A 115 -22.26 6.55 -29.61
CA LEU A 115 -21.57 6.18 -30.86
C LEU A 115 -20.07 6.55 -30.85
N SER A 116 -19.31 5.61 -31.41
CA SER A 116 -17.98 5.67 -32.07
C SER A 116 -16.78 6.31 -31.37
N SER A 117 -15.80 5.43 -31.14
CA SER A 117 -14.35 5.62 -30.99
C SER A 117 -13.77 6.97 -31.43
N ARG A 118 -13.02 7.57 -30.51
CA ARG A 118 -12.14 8.73 -30.72
C ARG A 118 -11.02 8.41 -31.73
N ASP A 119 -10.95 9.19 -32.79
CA ASP A 119 -9.70 9.61 -33.41
C ASP A 119 -9.62 11.14 -33.24
N GLY A 120 -8.68 11.66 -32.44
CA GLY A 120 -8.48 13.13 -32.39
C GLY A 120 -7.88 13.75 -31.13
N ALA A 121 -7.59 13.00 -30.07
CA ALA A 121 -6.64 13.50 -29.06
C ALA A 121 -5.23 13.23 -29.59
N VAL A 122 -4.45 14.27 -29.87
CA VAL A 122 -3.01 14.13 -30.17
C VAL A 122 -2.38 13.52 -28.93
N ALA A 123 -2.22 12.20 -28.91
CA ALA A 123 -1.56 11.48 -27.85
C ALA A 123 -0.15 12.08 -27.70
N LYS A 124 0.20 12.52 -26.48
CA LYS A 124 1.60 12.86 -26.19
C LYS A 124 2.45 11.66 -26.64
N ALA A 125 3.46 11.92 -27.45
CA ALA A 125 4.36 10.86 -27.92
C ALA A 125 4.98 10.18 -26.69
N GLN A 126 4.58 8.94 -26.44
CA GLN A 126 5.07 8.15 -25.33
C GLN A 126 6.52 7.75 -25.59
N THR A 127 7.34 7.76 -24.54
CA THR A 127 8.74 7.33 -24.66
C THR A 127 8.81 5.80 -24.54
N PRO A 128 9.60 5.09 -25.37
CA PRO A 128 9.80 3.65 -25.19
C PRO A 128 10.32 3.35 -23.79
N PHE A 129 9.66 2.41 -23.10
CA PHE A 129 10.08 2.01 -21.76
C PHE A 129 11.41 1.23 -21.79
N VAL A 130 12.30 1.56 -20.86
CA VAL A 130 13.58 0.87 -20.65
C VAL A 130 13.66 0.39 -19.21
N TRP A 131 13.82 -0.92 -19.03
CA TRP A 131 13.98 -1.54 -17.72
C TRP A 131 15.28 -1.08 -17.04
N GLN A 132 15.21 -0.68 -15.78
CA GLN A 132 16.37 -0.20 -15.01
C GLN A 132 16.49 -0.94 -13.68
N GLU A 133 17.65 -1.56 -13.45
CA GLU A 133 17.98 -2.13 -12.16
C GLU A 133 18.13 -1.00 -11.12
N ARG A 134 17.28 -1.00 -10.10
CA ARG A 134 17.29 -0.01 -9.00
C ARG A 134 17.12 -0.70 -7.66
N GLY A 135 17.73 -0.13 -6.62
CA GLY A 135 17.61 -0.61 -5.24
C GLY A 135 18.79 -1.45 -4.77
N ASN A 136 18.59 -2.18 -3.69
CA ASN A 136 19.65 -2.87 -2.97
C ASN A 136 19.76 -4.32 -3.46
N ARG A 137 20.83 -4.62 -4.20
CA ARG A 137 21.15 -5.97 -4.65
C ARG A 137 21.56 -6.87 -3.48
N ARG A 138 21.16 -8.14 -3.54
CA ARG A 138 21.56 -9.19 -2.59
C ARG A 138 21.88 -10.47 -3.36
N ASP A 139 22.81 -11.25 -2.84
CA ASP A 139 23.18 -12.55 -3.44
C ASP A 139 22.08 -13.59 -3.26
N ALA A 140 21.36 -13.53 -2.13
CA ALA A 140 20.19 -14.34 -1.85
C ALA A 140 19.11 -13.47 -1.20
N LEU A 141 17.90 -13.53 -1.76
CA LEU A 141 16.70 -12.90 -1.20
C LEU A 141 15.88 -13.96 -0.45
N THR A 142 15.24 -13.53 0.63
CA THR A 142 14.25 -14.34 1.35
C THR A 142 12.89 -14.10 0.71
N TYR A 143 12.39 -15.07 -0.05
CA TYR A 143 11.09 -15.00 -0.72
C TYR A 143 9.95 -15.46 0.19
N LEU A 144 8.72 -15.04 -0.14
CA LEU A 144 7.49 -15.53 0.49
C LEU A 144 6.90 -16.62 -0.39
N SER A 145 6.54 -17.76 0.20
CA SER A 145 5.81 -18.81 -0.50
C SER A 145 4.34 -18.44 -0.72
N ALA A 146 3.63 -19.21 -1.56
CA ALA A 146 2.19 -19.10 -1.68
C ALA A 146 1.48 -19.29 -0.32
N ASP A 147 1.96 -20.24 0.49
CA ASP A 147 1.45 -20.51 1.83
C ASP A 147 1.69 -19.33 2.78
N ASP A 148 2.87 -18.69 2.74
CA ASP A 148 3.15 -17.48 3.53
C ASP A 148 2.13 -16.37 3.21
N ILE A 149 1.83 -16.16 1.93
CA ILE A 149 0.88 -15.13 1.47
C ILE A 149 -0.55 -15.50 1.87
N PHE A 150 -0.90 -16.79 1.82
CA PHE A 150 -2.19 -17.29 2.28
C PHE A 150 -2.36 -17.09 3.80
N GLU A 151 -1.34 -17.42 4.60
CA GLU A 151 -1.35 -17.18 6.05
C GLU A 151 -1.52 -15.69 6.36
N ILE A 152 -0.79 -14.83 5.65
CA ILE A 152 -0.96 -13.36 5.77
C ILE A 152 -2.41 -12.96 5.47
N HIS A 153 -3.00 -13.50 4.41
CA HIS A 153 -4.39 -13.21 4.05
C HIS A 153 -5.36 -13.61 5.17
N MET A 154 -5.21 -14.82 5.71
CA MET A 154 -6.07 -15.33 6.79
C MET A 154 -5.89 -14.52 8.08
N SER A 155 -4.67 -14.16 8.47
CA SER A 155 -4.44 -13.31 9.65
C SER A 155 -5.13 -11.95 9.52
N ILE A 156 -5.11 -11.34 8.33
CA ILE A 156 -5.84 -10.08 8.10
C ILE A 156 -7.35 -10.32 8.15
N ALA A 157 -7.84 -11.41 7.56
CA ALA A 157 -9.26 -11.72 7.56
C ALA A 157 -9.79 -11.91 8.99
N ASP A 158 -9.07 -12.66 9.82
CA ASP A 158 -9.42 -12.92 11.22
C ASP A 158 -9.37 -11.64 12.06
N ASP A 159 -8.33 -10.81 11.93
CA ASP A 159 -8.20 -9.55 12.67
C ASP A 159 -9.30 -8.52 12.34
N PHE A 160 -9.86 -8.61 11.12
CA PHE A 160 -10.92 -7.74 10.62
C PHE A 160 -12.31 -8.37 10.64
N ALA A 161 -12.48 -9.59 11.17
CA ALA A 161 -13.74 -10.33 11.12
C ALA A 161 -14.92 -9.54 11.73
N ASP A 162 -14.67 -8.85 12.86
CA ASP A 162 -15.66 -8.03 13.57
C ASP A 162 -15.63 -6.54 13.16
N SER A 163 -14.86 -6.19 12.13
CA SER A 163 -14.82 -4.81 11.63
C SER A 163 -16.05 -4.50 10.76
N PRO A 164 -16.39 -3.22 10.54
CA PRO A 164 -17.46 -2.84 9.61
C PRO A 164 -17.22 -3.30 8.15
N ASP A 165 -15.95 -3.54 7.79
CA ASP A 165 -15.52 -3.85 6.42
C ASP A 165 -14.61 -5.12 6.41
N PRO A 166 -15.16 -6.30 6.76
CA PRO A 166 -14.39 -7.54 6.85
C PRO A 166 -13.89 -8.00 5.48
N ILE A 167 -12.90 -8.90 5.46
CA ILE A 167 -12.57 -9.65 4.23
C ILE A 167 -13.61 -10.76 4.10
N SER A 168 -14.61 -10.54 3.24
CA SER A 168 -15.64 -11.54 2.96
C SER A 168 -16.00 -11.57 1.47
N PRO A 169 -16.04 -12.75 0.81
CA PRO A 169 -15.53 -14.03 1.33
C PRO A 169 -14.00 -14.00 1.47
N ALA A 170 -13.49 -14.62 2.54
CA ALA A 170 -12.06 -14.84 2.73
C ALA A 170 -11.58 -16.10 2.00
N GLY A 171 -10.28 -16.17 1.72
CA GLY A 171 -9.63 -17.34 1.13
C GLY A 171 -9.32 -17.22 -0.35
N VAL A 172 -8.66 -18.26 -0.85
CA VAL A 172 -8.14 -18.35 -2.22
C VAL A 172 -9.29 -18.59 -3.20
N ARG A 173 -9.37 -17.73 -4.21
CA ARG A 173 -10.25 -17.88 -5.38
C ARG A 173 -9.63 -18.80 -6.42
N ASP A 174 -8.32 -18.63 -6.65
CA ASP A 174 -7.56 -19.41 -7.63
C ASP A 174 -6.12 -19.65 -7.11
N GLN A 175 -5.82 -20.92 -6.87
CA GLN A 175 -4.54 -21.36 -6.33
C GLN A 175 -3.37 -21.14 -7.32
N ALA A 176 -3.61 -21.32 -8.62
CA ALA A 176 -2.57 -21.13 -9.64
C ALA A 176 -2.19 -19.64 -9.76
N LEU A 177 -3.16 -18.73 -9.57
CA LEU A 177 -2.89 -17.28 -9.54
C LEU A 177 -2.11 -16.86 -8.28
N LEU A 178 -2.33 -17.53 -7.15
CA LEU A 178 -1.56 -17.32 -5.92
C LEU A 178 -0.11 -17.77 -6.09
N GLU A 179 0.10 -18.98 -6.61
CA GLU A 179 1.42 -19.53 -6.90
C GLU A 179 2.17 -18.68 -7.93
N SER A 180 1.47 -18.23 -8.98
CA SER A 180 2.04 -17.30 -9.97
C SER A 180 2.46 -15.98 -9.34
N ALA A 181 1.67 -15.43 -8.41
CA ALA A 181 2.02 -14.19 -7.71
C ALA A 181 3.24 -14.38 -6.80
N ALA A 182 3.29 -15.47 -6.04
CA ALA A 182 4.41 -15.81 -5.16
C ALA A 182 5.72 -16.03 -5.95
N ALA A 183 5.64 -16.64 -7.14
CA ALA A 183 6.80 -16.93 -7.97
C ALA A 183 7.32 -15.72 -8.76
N ARG A 184 6.51 -14.67 -8.98
CA ARG A 184 6.88 -13.52 -9.81
C ARG A 184 8.19 -12.84 -9.36
N PRO A 185 8.46 -12.58 -8.07
CA PRO A 185 9.71 -11.97 -7.62
C PRO A 185 10.96 -12.79 -7.98
N GLU A 186 10.82 -14.09 -8.19
CA GLU A 186 11.91 -15.01 -8.55
C GLU A 186 12.15 -15.09 -10.06
N ALA A 187 11.31 -14.45 -10.88
CA ALA A 187 11.38 -14.53 -12.33
C ALA A 187 12.78 -14.16 -12.86
N GLY A 188 13.28 -14.96 -13.80
CA GLY A 188 14.60 -14.82 -14.38
C GLY A 188 14.87 -15.88 -15.44
N LEU A 189 16.03 -15.79 -16.08
CA LEU A 189 16.52 -16.76 -17.05
C LEU A 189 17.91 -17.23 -16.63
N GLY A 190 18.04 -18.51 -16.28
CA GLY A 190 19.26 -19.07 -15.70
C GLY A 190 19.64 -18.34 -14.40
N ASP A 191 20.87 -17.82 -14.36
CA ASP A 191 21.40 -17.08 -13.21
C ASP A 191 21.04 -15.58 -13.22
N ILE A 192 20.36 -15.11 -14.27
CA ILE A 192 19.98 -13.70 -14.40
C ILE A 192 18.56 -13.53 -13.86
N ARG A 193 18.44 -12.84 -12.72
CA ARG A 193 17.14 -12.48 -12.13
C ARG A 193 16.60 -11.19 -12.77
N LYS A 194 15.30 -11.17 -13.07
CA LYS A 194 14.57 -9.97 -13.55
C LYS A 194 14.47 -8.91 -12.43
N TYR A 195 14.33 -9.38 -11.19
CA TYR A 195 14.20 -8.55 -10.00
C TYR A 195 15.38 -8.78 -9.02
N PRO A 196 16.62 -8.37 -9.35
CA PRO A 196 17.82 -8.72 -8.58
C PRO A 196 17.97 -7.94 -7.26
N THR A 197 17.12 -6.94 -7.01
CA THR A 197 17.17 -6.12 -5.79
C THR A 197 15.95 -6.36 -4.90
N VAL A 198 16.11 -6.09 -3.59
CA VAL A 198 15.04 -6.24 -2.61
C VAL A 198 13.80 -5.42 -3.00
N GLN A 199 13.99 -4.15 -3.40
CA GLN A 199 12.89 -3.27 -3.77
C GLN A 199 12.17 -3.72 -5.06
N MET A 200 12.92 -4.23 -6.04
CA MET A 200 12.33 -4.74 -7.29
C MET A 200 11.48 -5.99 -7.03
N ALA A 201 12.01 -6.93 -6.23
CA ALA A 201 11.30 -8.15 -5.87
C ALA A 201 10.06 -7.85 -5.02
N ALA A 202 10.15 -6.92 -4.07
CA ALA A 202 9.02 -6.45 -3.26
C ALA A 202 7.93 -5.78 -4.11
N ALA A 203 8.31 -4.93 -5.06
CA ALA A 203 7.37 -4.28 -5.99
C ALA A 203 6.65 -5.32 -6.86
N ALA A 204 7.39 -6.28 -7.42
CA ALA A 204 6.84 -7.36 -8.24
C ALA A 204 5.85 -8.24 -7.44
N LEU A 205 6.17 -8.55 -6.18
CA LEU A 205 5.30 -9.28 -5.27
C LEU A 205 3.99 -8.53 -5.02
N MET A 206 4.08 -7.27 -4.59
CA MET A 206 2.89 -6.47 -4.32
C MET A 206 2.00 -6.36 -5.57
N HIS A 207 2.60 -6.01 -6.71
CA HIS A 207 1.87 -5.83 -7.95
C HIS A 207 1.13 -7.13 -8.34
N SER A 208 1.82 -8.28 -8.30
CA SER A 208 1.17 -9.55 -8.65
C SER A 208 0.07 -9.95 -7.68
N VAL A 209 0.24 -9.81 -6.38
CA VAL A 209 -0.82 -10.14 -5.41
C VAL A 209 -2.04 -9.24 -5.59
N VAL A 210 -1.83 -7.94 -5.87
CA VAL A 210 -2.94 -6.99 -6.07
C VAL A 210 -3.70 -7.26 -7.38
N HIS A 211 -2.99 -7.55 -8.48
CA HIS A 211 -3.60 -7.60 -9.82
C HIS A 211 -3.88 -9.01 -10.37
N ASN A 212 -3.27 -10.06 -9.82
CA ASN A 212 -3.64 -11.43 -10.21
C ASN A 212 -5.01 -11.85 -9.64
N HIS A 213 -5.52 -11.15 -8.62
CA HIS A 213 -6.80 -11.46 -7.97
C HIS A 213 -6.90 -12.93 -7.51
N ALA A 214 -5.86 -13.42 -6.84
CA ALA A 214 -5.82 -14.79 -6.35
C ALA A 214 -6.82 -15.06 -5.21
N PHE A 215 -7.26 -14.03 -4.49
CA PHE A 215 -8.24 -14.11 -3.41
C PHE A 215 -9.62 -13.58 -3.82
N PHE A 216 -10.68 -14.07 -3.17
CA PHE A 216 -12.05 -13.58 -3.40
C PHE A 216 -12.21 -12.10 -3.05
N ASN A 217 -11.63 -11.68 -1.93
CA ASN A 217 -11.60 -10.29 -1.48
C ASN A 217 -10.23 -10.02 -0.81
N GLY A 218 -9.93 -8.77 -0.44
CA GLY A 218 -8.75 -8.45 0.36
C GLY A 218 -7.42 -8.38 -0.39
N ASN A 219 -7.37 -8.59 -1.71
CA ASN A 219 -6.14 -8.58 -2.51
C ASN A 219 -5.25 -7.34 -2.24
N LYS A 220 -5.84 -6.14 -2.12
CA LYS A 220 -5.12 -4.90 -1.79
C LYS A 220 -4.44 -4.95 -0.41
N ARG A 221 -5.17 -5.41 0.60
CA ARG A 221 -4.67 -5.54 1.98
C ARG A 221 -3.58 -6.62 2.04
N THR A 222 -3.82 -7.79 1.44
CA THR A 222 -2.86 -8.89 1.38
C THR A 222 -1.59 -8.50 0.62
N GLY A 223 -1.72 -7.84 -0.53
CA GLY A 223 -0.56 -7.39 -1.32
C GLY A 223 0.32 -6.39 -0.57
N LEU A 224 -0.30 -5.43 0.14
CA LEU A 224 0.44 -4.48 0.98
C LEU A 224 1.20 -5.18 2.11
N VAL A 225 0.53 -6.05 2.88
CA VAL A 225 1.18 -6.74 4.01
C VAL A 225 2.25 -7.72 3.50
N SER A 226 2.01 -8.43 2.41
CA SER A 226 3.01 -9.32 1.79
C SER A 226 4.28 -8.56 1.37
N MET A 227 4.13 -7.36 0.79
CA MET A 227 5.26 -6.50 0.48
C MET A 227 6.02 -6.06 1.74
N LEU A 228 5.31 -5.64 2.78
CA LEU A 228 5.92 -5.23 4.06
C LEU A 228 6.68 -6.37 4.73
N SER A 229 6.09 -7.57 4.75
CA SER A 229 6.70 -8.79 5.26
C SER A 229 7.93 -9.20 4.44
N PHE A 230 7.87 -9.08 3.11
CA PHE A 230 9.01 -9.35 2.23
C PHE A 230 10.16 -8.37 2.48
N LEU A 231 9.88 -7.07 2.59
CA LEU A 231 10.90 -6.06 2.91
C LEU A 231 11.57 -6.37 4.25
N ASP A 232 10.79 -6.69 5.27
CA ASP A 232 11.30 -7.01 6.61
C ASP A 232 12.15 -8.29 6.62
N ALA A 233 11.71 -9.34 5.93
CA ALA A 233 12.47 -10.58 5.74
C ALA A 233 13.82 -10.36 5.04
N ASN A 234 13.96 -9.25 4.30
CA ASN A 234 15.19 -8.85 3.61
C ASN A 234 15.90 -7.65 4.28
N GLY A 235 15.50 -7.31 5.51
CA GLY A 235 16.17 -6.31 6.34
C GLY A 235 15.82 -4.86 5.98
N PHE A 236 14.64 -4.60 5.42
CA PHE A 236 14.15 -3.26 5.06
C PHE A 236 12.83 -2.92 5.78
N VAL A 237 12.67 -1.65 6.11
CA VAL A 237 11.42 -1.10 6.65
C VAL A 237 11.06 0.18 5.92
N LEU A 238 9.77 0.42 5.75
CA LEU A 238 9.29 1.68 5.17
C LEU A 238 9.48 2.87 6.12
N THR A 239 9.83 4.01 5.55
CA THR A 239 9.99 5.31 6.23
C THR A 239 8.81 6.25 6.01
N THR A 240 7.86 5.86 5.15
CA THR A 240 6.65 6.65 4.86
C THR A 240 5.65 6.64 6.03
N ASN A 241 4.77 7.64 6.03
CA ASN A 241 3.63 7.70 6.94
C ASN A 241 2.42 6.92 6.39
N GLU A 242 1.43 6.64 7.25
CA GLU A 242 0.25 5.84 6.90
C GLU A 242 -0.63 6.45 5.80
N GLU A 243 -0.68 7.79 5.69
CA GLU A 243 -1.50 8.50 4.70
C GLU A 243 -0.91 8.36 3.31
N GLU A 244 0.40 8.61 3.19
CA GLU A 244 1.12 8.45 1.93
C GLU A 244 1.13 6.99 1.47
N LEU A 245 1.38 6.04 2.38
CA LEU A 245 1.33 4.61 2.07
C LEU A 245 -0.05 4.19 1.54
N PHE A 246 -1.12 4.69 2.16
CA PHE A 246 -2.49 4.41 1.73
C PHE A 246 -2.72 4.92 0.30
N ARG A 247 -2.40 6.19 0.01
CA ARG A 247 -2.58 6.79 -1.32
C ARG A 247 -1.80 6.05 -2.39
N TRP A 248 -0.54 5.74 -2.08
CA TRP A 248 0.31 5.00 -2.99
C TRP A 248 -0.25 3.61 -3.29
N THR A 249 -0.74 2.90 -2.27
CA THR A 249 -1.39 1.58 -2.44
C THR A 249 -2.65 1.65 -3.31
N ILE A 250 -3.47 2.70 -3.18
CA ILE A 250 -4.63 2.90 -4.06
C ILE A 250 -4.20 3.16 -5.50
N ARG A 251 -3.16 3.99 -5.71
CA ARG A 251 -2.63 4.22 -7.06
C ARG A 251 -2.11 2.93 -7.69
N VAL A 252 -1.42 2.07 -6.94
CA VAL A 252 -1.04 0.73 -7.42
C VAL A 252 -2.28 -0.04 -7.87
N ALA A 253 -3.27 -0.19 -6.99
CA ALA A 253 -4.46 -1.01 -7.28
C ALA A 253 -5.29 -0.52 -8.48
N LYS A 254 -5.23 0.78 -8.80
CA LYS A 254 -5.95 1.39 -9.92
C LYS A 254 -5.15 1.52 -11.21
N HIS A 255 -3.98 0.89 -11.29
CA HIS A 255 -3.04 1.09 -12.40
C HIS A 255 -2.66 2.57 -12.63
N GLY A 256 -2.59 3.36 -11.55
CA GLY A 256 -2.40 4.81 -11.59
C GLY A 256 -0.94 5.27 -11.53
N LEU A 257 0.03 4.38 -11.77
CA LEU A 257 1.46 4.70 -11.62
C LEU A 257 2.18 4.93 -12.95
N ASN A 258 2.40 6.20 -13.29
CA ASN A 258 3.37 6.69 -14.30
C ASN A 258 3.32 6.03 -15.70
N HIS A 259 2.20 5.40 -16.07
CA HIS A 259 2.07 4.69 -17.34
C HIS A 259 1.83 5.62 -18.54
N GLU A 260 1.27 6.82 -18.32
CA GLU A 260 0.94 7.76 -19.41
C GLU A 260 2.16 8.26 -20.19
N ASN A 261 3.34 8.21 -19.58
CA ASN A 261 4.59 8.72 -20.16
C ASN A 261 5.35 7.71 -21.01
N TYR A 262 5.04 6.41 -20.87
CA TYR A 262 5.82 5.34 -21.45
C TYR A 262 4.97 4.41 -22.32
N ALA A 263 5.54 3.97 -23.45
CA ALA A 263 4.99 2.90 -24.27
C ALA A 263 5.66 1.58 -23.89
N GLY A 264 4.88 0.51 -23.71
CA GLY A 264 5.40 -0.81 -23.37
C GLY A 264 4.43 -1.65 -22.53
N ASP A 265 4.97 -2.69 -21.91
CA ASP A 265 4.24 -3.52 -20.96
C ASP A 265 3.88 -2.71 -19.71
N LEU A 266 2.58 -2.56 -19.45
CA LEU A 266 2.07 -1.77 -18.33
C LEU A 266 2.60 -2.29 -16.99
N ALA A 267 2.63 -3.62 -16.81
CA ALA A 267 3.01 -4.21 -15.55
C ALA A 267 4.50 -3.95 -15.24
N ASP A 268 5.37 -3.98 -16.24
CA ASP A 268 6.78 -3.63 -16.07
C ASP A 268 6.98 -2.12 -15.79
N ILE A 269 6.25 -1.24 -16.47
CA ILE A 269 6.31 0.21 -16.20
C ILE A 269 5.91 0.49 -14.74
N GLU A 270 4.83 -0.13 -14.27
CA GLU A 270 4.34 0.05 -12.91
C GLU A 270 5.27 -0.54 -11.87
N VAL A 271 5.79 -1.75 -12.09
CA VAL A 271 6.79 -2.34 -11.17
C VAL A 271 8.06 -1.48 -11.10
N GLN A 272 8.50 -0.87 -12.20
CA GLN A 272 9.62 0.07 -12.19
C GLN A 272 9.31 1.34 -11.39
N ALA A 273 8.11 1.90 -11.53
CA ALA A 273 7.65 3.05 -10.76
C ALA A 273 7.54 2.73 -9.26
N MET A 274 6.98 1.58 -8.92
CA MET A 274 6.89 1.06 -7.56
C MET A 274 8.28 0.85 -6.96
N THR A 275 9.22 0.29 -7.73
CA THR A 275 10.62 0.13 -7.31
C THR A 275 11.25 1.47 -6.96
N GLY A 276 11.08 2.49 -7.82
CA GLY A 276 11.60 3.83 -7.56
C GLY A 276 11.08 4.40 -6.24
N TRP A 277 9.77 4.30 -6.02
CA TRP A 277 9.15 4.75 -4.76
C TRP A 277 9.70 3.98 -3.55
N LEU A 278 9.83 2.65 -3.64
CA LEU A 278 10.38 1.84 -2.55
C LEU A 278 11.84 2.16 -2.23
N VAL A 279 12.66 2.50 -3.22
CA VAL A 279 14.05 2.93 -2.98
C VAL A 279 14.10 4.22 -2.18
N GLU A 280 13.19 5.15 -2.44
CA GLU A 280 13.12 6.44 -1.74
C GLU A 280 12.48 6.34 -0.35
N HIS A 281 11.58 5.36 -0.15
CA HIS A 281 10.75 5.23 1.06
C HIS A 281 11.06 3.99 1.90
N SER A 282 12.22 3.34 1.68
CA SER A 282 12.69 2.24 2.51
C SER A 282 14.10 2.48 3.03
N ARG A 283 14.40 1.93 4.19
CA ARG A 283 15.74 1.93 4.76
C ARG A 283 16.07 0.58 5.36
N LEU A 284 17.36 0.30 5.49
CA LEU A 284 17.82 -0.88 6.22
C LEU A 284 17.30 -0.85 7.66
N ILE A 285 16.87 -2.01 8.13
CA ILE A 285 16.53 -2.24 9.53
C ILE A 285 17.83 -2.19 10.31
N ASP A 286 17.86 -1.26 11.24
CA ASP A 286 18.90 -1.20 12.25
C ASP A 286 18.57 -2.26 13.32
N HIS A 287 19.14 -3.46 13.20
CA HIS A 287 18.91 -4.56 14.14
C HIS A 287 19.41 -4.26 15.55
N THR A 288 20.33 -3.31 15.73
CA THR A 288 20.72 -2.78 17.05
C THR A 288 19.59 -2.00 17.73
N ASN A 289 18.55 -1.63 16.97
CA ASN A 289 17.46 -0.78 17.40
C ASN A 289 16.07 -1.47 17.44
N ARG A 290 15.97 -2.79 17.19
CA ARG A 290 14.71 -3.55 17.37
C ARG A 290 14.22 -3.43 18.82
N ILE A 291 12.99 -2.96 18.97
CA ILE A 291 12.25 -2.97 20.23
C ILE A 291 11.65 -4.37 20.37
N ILE A 292 12.04 -5.11 21.40
CA ILE A 292 11.52 -6.46 21.68
C ILE A 292 10.66 -6.41 22.94
N THR A 293 9.51 -7.09 22.92
CA THR A 293 8.67 -7.25 24.12
C THR A 293 9.27 -8.29 25.06
N ALA A 294 8.90 -8.26 26.34
CA ALA A 294 9.41 -9.22 27.31
C ALA A 294 9.04 -10.67 26.95
N GLY A 295 7.86 -10.91 26.37
CA GLY A 295 7.44 -12.24 25.91
C GLY A 295 8.26 -12.74 24.72
N GLN A 296 8.50 -11.88 23.71
CA GLN A 296 9.37 -12.22 22.58
C GLN A 296 10.80 -12.51 23.04
N LEU A 297 11.32 -11.73 24.00
CA LEU A 297 12.64 -11.93 24.58
C LEU A 297 12.75 -13.29 25.30
N GLN A 298 11.76 -13.66 26.11
CA GLN A 298 11.75 -14.93 26.83
C GLN A 298 11.81 -16.11 25.86
N LYS A 299 10.95 -16.14 24.84
CA LYS A 299 10.92 -17.21 23.82
C LYS A 299 12.30 -17.41 23.17
N ARG A 300 12.96 -16.30 22.80
CA ARG A 300 14.28 -16.35 22.15
C ARG A 300 15.40 -16.81 23.09
N LEU A 301 15.38 -16.34 24.33
CA LEU A 301 16.35 -16.77 25.32
C LEU A 301 16.24 -18.27 25.59
N THR A 302 15.03 -18.81 25.65
CA THR A 302 14.79 -20.26 25.78
C THR A 302 15.34 -21.03 24.57
N LEU A 303 15.11 -20.55 23.33
CA LEU A 303 15.69 -21.14 22.13
C LEU A 303 17.23 -21.17 22.16
N MET A 304 17.85 -20.19 22.81
CA MET A 304 19.31 -20.10 22.97
C MET A 304 19.87 -20.89 24.16
N GLY A 305 19.04 -21.72 24.80
CA GLY A 305 19.42 -22.54 25.95
C GLY A 305 19.56 -21.73 27.25
N CYS A 306 18.87 -20.59 27.37
CA CYS A 306 18.77 -19.86 28.61
C CYS A 306 17.50 -20.26 29.37
N GLU A 307 17.62 -20.39 30.69
CA GLU A 307 16.49 -20.56 31.59
C GLU A 307 16.00 -19.19 32.05
N VAL A 308 14.69 -18.97 32.05
CA VAL A 308 14.08 -17.71 32.47
C VAL A 308 13.14 -17.98 33.64
N GLN A 309 13.39 -17.33 34.78
CA GLN A 309 12.56 -17.40 35.97
C GLN A 309 12.04 -16.01 36.34
N GLN A 310 10.73 -15.88 36.52
CA GLN A 310 10.13 -14.63 36.97
C GLN A 310 10.17 -14.53 38.50
N SER A 311 10.58 -13.37 39.02
CA SER A 311 10.59 -13.07 40.45
C SER A 311 10.08 -11.64 40.68
N GLY A 312 8.78 -11.51 40.92
CA GLY A 312 8.12 -10.22 41.15
C GLY A 312 8.23 -9.29 39.93
N THR A 313 8.86 -8.13 40.10
CA THR A 313 9.02 -7.10 39.06
C THR A 313 10.26 -7.30 38.17
N LYS A 314 10.93 -8.44 38.26
CA LYS A 314 12.11 -8.78 37.47
C LYS A 314 12.02 -10.18 36.92
N ILE A 315 12.69 -10.42 35.79
CA ILE A 315 13.00 -11.75 35.30
C ILE A 315 14.49 -12.01 35.46
N ARG A 316 14.83 -13.21 35.93
CA ARG A 316 16.19 -13.72 36.04
C ARG A 316 16.43 -14.70 34.92
N ILE A 317 17.50 -14.47 34.18
CA ILE A 317 17.89 -15.27 33.03
C ILE A 317 19.23 -15.93 33.37
N THR A 318 19.32 -17.24 33.20
CA THR A 318 20.53 -18.03 33.45
C THR A 318 20.93 -18.83 32.22
N ARG A 319 22.23 -19.04 32.01
CA ARG A 319 22.77 -19.82 30.89
C ARG A 319 23.99 -20.61 31.33
N SER A 320 24.03 -21.90 31.00
CA SER A 320 25.20 -22.75 31.24
C SER A 320 26.16 -22.65 30.06
N VAL A 321 27.42 -22.33 30.32
CA VAL A 321 28.49 -22.28 29.31
C VAL A 321 29.64 -23.20 29.72
N SER A 322 30.14 -23.98 28.77
CA SER A 322 31.34 -24.81 28.94
C SER A 322 32.58 -24.04 28.51
N THR A 323 33.62 -24.00 29.34
CA THR A 323 34.92 -23.44 28.94
C THR A 323 35.95 -24.56 28.85
N SER A 324 36.51 -24.75 27.67
CA SER A 324 37.59 -25.70 27.38
C SER A 324 38.93 -24.96 27.41
N TYR A 325 39.83 -25.38 28.29
CA TYR A 325 41.23 -24.92 28.30
C TYR A 325 42.06 -25.97 27.56
N ALA A 326 42.61 -25.59 26.40
CA ALA A 326 43.63 -26.28 25.59
C ALA A 326 43.74 -27.82 25.72
N ARG A 327 43.38 -28.53 24.64
CA ARG A 327 43.64 -29.92 24.16
C ARG A 327 43.75 -31.12 25.14
N TRP A 328 43.94 -30.95 26.45
CA TRP A 328 44.19 -32.04 27.41
C TRP A 328 43.63 -31.81 28.83
N ARG A 329 42.51 -31.07 29.01
CA ARG A 329 41.91 -30.94 30.35
C ARG A 329 40.40 -30.70 30.40
N LYS A 330 39.81 -31.21 31.49
CA LYS A 330 38.38 -31.27 31.84
C LYS A 330 37.61 -30.00 31.47
N VAL A 331 36.48 -30.19 30.78
CA VAL A 331 35.47 -29.15 30.55
C VAL A 331 34.79 -28.83 31.88
N LYS A 332 34.90 -27.58 32.36
CA LYS A 332 34.16 -27.12 33.54
C LYS A 332 33.00 -26.25 33.06
N ALA A 333 31.77 -26.67 33.37
CA ALA A 333 30.58 -25.87 33.12
C ALA A 333 30.48 -24.75 34.16
N ARG A 334 30.19 -23.52 33.72
CA ARG A 334 29.86 -22.38 34.58
C ARG A 334 28.48 -21.83 34.21
N THR A 335 27.72 -21.39 35.20
CA THR A 335 26.40 -20.79 35.00
C THR A 335 26.52 -19.27 35.06
N LEU A 336 26.13 -18.59 33.98
CA LEU A 336 25.98 -17.14 33.89
C LEU A 336 24.56 -16.76 34.28
N GLY A 337 24.37 -15.56 34.84
CA GLY A 337 23.04 -15.08 35.20
C GLY A 337 22.94 -13.56 35.21
N TYR A 338 21.82 -13.04 34.72
CA TYR A 338 21.52 -11.61 34.70
C TYR A 338 20.03 -11.37 34.92
N SER A 339 19.66 -10.20 35.46
CA SER A 339 18.27 -9.90 35.82
C SER A 339 17.85 -8.55 35.27
N ILE A 340 16.67 -8.51 34.62
CA ILE A 340 16.10 -7.29 34.04
C ILE A 340 14.70 -7.02 34.61
N PRO A 341 14.26 -5.75 34.67
CA PRO A 341 12.89 -5.40 34.99
C PRO A 341 11.88 -6.09 34.07
N TYR A 342 10.76 -6.53 34.64
CA TYR A 342 9.67 -7.20 33.96
C TYR A 342 8.37 -6.42 34.17
N GLY A 343 7.84 -5.87 33.08
CA GLY A 343 6.61 -5.07 33.08
C GLY A 343 5.40 -5.78 32.48
N GLY A 344 5.47 -7.11 32.30
CA GLY A 344 4.48 -7.92 31.57
C GLY A 344 4.94 -8.27 30.15
N GLU A 345 4.35 -9.33 29.58
CA GLU A 345 4.80 -9.92 28.30
C GLU A 345 4.79 -8.93 27.14
N GLY A 346 3.76 -8.09 27.04
CA GLY A 346 3.63 -7.06 25.98
C GLY A 346 4.47 -5.80 26.22
N ARG A 347 5.20 -5.70 27.34
CA ARG A 347 5.97 -4.50 27.68
C ARG A 347 7.36 -4.55 27.06
N GLN A 348 7.81 -3.41 26.55
CA GLN A 348 9.10 -3.27 25.88
C GLN A 348 10.26 -3.36 26.88
N VAL A 349 11.32 -4.09 26.51
CA VAL A 349 12.56 -4.16 27.28
C VAL A 349 13.49 -3.03 26.86
N SER A 350 14.05 -2.30 27.83
CA SER A 350 14.94 -1.18 27.54
C SER A 350 16.25 -1.63 26.89
N ARG A 351 16.82 -0.76 26.04
CA ARG A 351 18.09 -1.00 25.33
C ARG A 351 19.27 -1.27 26.26
N ALA A 352 19.36 -0.52 27.36
CA ALA A 352 20.43 -0.70 28.33
C ALA A 352 20.38 -2.12 28.90
N ASN A 353 19.19 -2.58 29.27
CA ASN A 353 18.97 -3.93 29.80
C ASN A 353 19.29 -5.02 28.77
N LEU A 354 18.90 -4.85 27.51
CA LEU A 354 19.22 -5.82 26.44
C LEU A 354 20.72 -5.91 26.18
N ARG A 355 21.41 -4.76 26.13
CA ARG A 355 22.87 -4.71 25.92
C ARG A 355 23.63 -5.38 27.06
N GLU A 356 23.25 -5.07 28.31
CA GLU A 356 23.87 -5.68 29.48
C GLU A 356 23.57 -7.16 29.59
N LEU A 357 22.34 -7.59 29.28
CA LEU A 357 21.95 -8.99 29.25
C LEU A 357 22.82 -9.78 28.27
N ARG A 358 22.97 -9.29 27.03
CA ARG A 358 23.79 -9.96 26.02
C ARG A 358 25.24 -10.10 26.44
N ARG A 359 25.82 -9.04 27.01
CA ARG A 359 27.20 -9.05 27.52
C ARG A 359 27.37 -10.04 28.67
N ASN A 360 26.47 -10.02 29.66
CA ASN A 360 26.57 -10.84 30.87
C ASN A 360 26.30 -12.33 30.61
N LEU A 361 25.45 -12.65 29.63
CA LEU A 361 25.13 -14.03 29.26
C LEU A 361 25.96 -14.57 28.09
N GLN A 362 26.95 -13.81 27.62
CA GLN A 362 27.82 -14.19 26.51
C GLN A 362 27.03 -14.52 25.24
N LEU A 363 26.04 -13.68 24.92
CA LEU A 363 25.21 -13.72 23.72
C LEU A 363 25.65 -12.63 22.73
N THR A 364 26.95 -12.61 22.45
CA THR A 364 27.63 -11.70 21.51
C THR A 364 28.23 -12.48 20.35
N GLU A 365 28.63 -11.77 19.28
CA GLU A 365 29.23 -12.37 18.09
C GLU A 365 30.51 -13.15 18.41
N GLU A 366 31.32 -12.65 19.34
CA GLU A 366 32.52 -13.34 19.86
C GLU A 366 32.23 -14.74 20.42
N HIS A 367 30.98 -15.00 20.82
CA HIS A 367 30.54 -16.26 21.42
C HIS A 367 29.59 -17.04 20.50
N GLY A 368 29.55 -16.72 19.20
CA GLY A 368 28.75 -17.42 18.20
C GLY A 368 27.28 -17.01 18.14
N TYR A 369 26.90 -15.88 18.77
CA TYR A 369 25.55 -15.33 18.72
C TYR A 369 25.56 -14.04 17.93
N ASP A 370 25.19 -14.13 16.65
CA ASP A 370 25.05 -12.94 15.83
C ASP A 370 23.87 -12.07 16.32
N SER A 371 23.93 -10.77 16.03
CA SER A 371 22.90 -9.83 16.47
C SER A 371 21.54 -10.06 15.81
N ALA A 372 21.50 -10.58 14.60
CA ALA A 372 20.29 -11.01 13.92
C ALA A 372 19.70 -12.26 14.59
N ALA A 373 20.47 -13.30 14.93
CA ALA A 373 20.01 -14.46 15.69
C ALA A 373 19.41 -14.07 17.05
N PHE A 374 20.02 -13.12 17.77
CA PHE A 374 19.51 -12.64 19.07
C PHE A 374 18.22 -11.82 18.97
N PHE A 375 18.15 -10.90 18.01
CA PHE A 375 16.96 -10.11 17.75
C PHE A 375 16.00 -10.75 16.73
N GLY A 376 16.21 -12.04 16.43
CA GLY A 376 15.59 -12.78 15.34
C GLY A 376 15.96 -12.22 13.96
N THR A 377 16.37 -13.12 13.05
CA THR A 377 16.12 -12.97 11.61
C THR A 377 14.65 -13.21 11.29
N ASP A 378 13.88 -13.70 12.29
CA ASP A 378 12.47 -14.02 12.16
C ASP A 378 11.68 -12.79 11.69
N LYS A 379 10.94 -13.02 10.59
CA LYS A 379 9.87 -12.16 10.09
C LYS A 379 9.14 -11.55 11.28
N THR A 380 9.01 -10.23 11.31
CA THR A 380 8.08 -9.59 12.23
C THR A 380 6.72 -10.28 12.08
N PRO A 381 6.11 -10.83 13.16
CA PRO A 381 4.86 -11.56 13.06
C PRO A 381 3.82 -10.76 12.28
N THR A 382 3.02 -11.41 11.45
CA THR A 382 2.00 -10.72 10.64
C THR A 382 1.11 -9.82 11.50
N ASP A 383 0.77 -10.26 12.72
CA ASP A 383 0.00 -9.50 13.71
C ASP A 383 0.60 -8.13 14.04
N ASP A 384 1.94 -8.02 14.09
CA ASP A 384 2.62 -6.75 14.37
C ASP A 384 2.48 -5.77 13.18
N PHE A 385 2.50 -6.27 11.94
CA PHE A 385 2.20 -5.46 10.77
C PHE A 385 0.75 -5.02 10.73
N ILE A 386 -0.18 -5.95 10.99
CA ILE A 386 -1.61 -5.68 11.01
C ILE A 386 -1.93 -4.61 12.06
N SER A 387 -1.38 -4.74 13.27
CA SER A 387 -1.54 -3.76 14.34
C SER A 387 -0.96 -2.39 13.97
N ARG A 388 0.28 -2.37 13.45
CA ARG A 388 0.97 -1.12 13.07
C ARG A 388 0.27 -0.39 11.93
N TYR A 389 -0.23 -1.10 10.93
CA TYR A 389 -0.84 -0.53 9.73
C TYR A 389 -2.38 -0.62 9.74
N ARG A 390 -2.99 -0.89 10.89
CA ARG A 390 -4.45 -1.16 11.02
C ARG A 390 -5.31 -0.07 10.40
N LYS A 391 -4.95 1.20 10.57
CA LYS A 391 -5.68 2.34 10.01
C LYS A 391 -5.59 2.37 8.48
N THR A 392 -4.40 2.16 7.92
CA THR A 392 -4.20 2.03 6.46
C THR A 392 -5.01 0.86 5.92
N LEU A 393 -4.93 -0.32 6.54
CA LEU A 393 -5.67 -1.52 6.13
C LEU A 393 -7.19 -1.33 6.21
N ASN A 394 -7.72 -0.69 7.26
CA ASN A 394 -9.14 -0.32 7.35
C ASN A 394 -9.58 0.59 6.21
N ARG A 395 -8.75 1.56 5.83
CA ARG A 395 -9.08 2.48 4.74
C ARG A 395 -9.08 1.77 3.38
N LEU A 396 -8.16 0.83 3.18
CA LEU A 396 -8.10 0.01 1.95
C LEU A 396 -9.31 -0.91 1.76
N ALA A 397 -10.14 -1.12 2.78
CA ALA A 397 -11.35 -1.93 2.69
C ALA A 397 -12.55 -1.16 2.13
N LYS A 398 -12.54 0.18 2.24
CA LYS A 398 -13.66 1.08 1.88
C LYS A 398 -13.63 1.58 0.43
N VAL A 399 -12.64 1.07 -0.29
CA VAL A 399 -12.11 1.43 -1.59
C VAL A 399 -11.92 0.11 -2.29
#